data_AF-A0A2G6JMW0-F1
#
_entry.id   AF-A0A2G6JMW0-F1
#
_cell.length_a   1.000
_cell.length_b   1.000
_cell.length_c   1.000
_cell.angle_alpha   90.00
_cell.angle_beta   90.00
_cell.angle_gamma   90.00
#
_symmetry.space_group_name_H-M   'P 1'
#
loop_
_entity.id
_entity.type
_entity.pdbx_description
1 polymer ?
#
loop_
_entity_poly.entity_id
_entity_poly.type
_entity_poly.pdbx_seq_one_letter_code
_entity_poly.pdbx_strand_id
1 'polypeptide(L)'
;MKQLLLLLLGAHLAIVALRIPSKHWGNRLDEIQRYQEQGRYHFYFRQEQRQNGDLLQWLAENTPQDSVLLWRGEWKGALEFAPALLWPRLLVDARALPPGQDSFHGRKVAAGRYPGLGSGQFVIVAEADLLHLELR
;
A
#
# COMPACT_ATOMS: atom_id res chain seq x y z
N MET A 1 -44.69 -32.27 -18.06
CA MET A 1 -43.96 -32.06 -16.79
C MET A 1 -42.44 -31.88 -16.98
N LYS A 2 -41.73 -32.80 -17.66
CA LYS A 2 -40.27 -32.68 -17.89
C LYS A 2 -39.85 -31.42 -18.69
N GLN A 3 -40.60 -31.05 -19.73
CA GLN A 3 -40.32 -29.84 -20.53
C GLN A 3 -40.47 -28.54 -19.73
N LEU A 4 -41.44 -28.47 -18.82
CA LEU A 4 -41.65 -27.31 -17.95
C LEU A 4 -40.48 -27.14 -16.96
N LEU A 5 -39.98 -28.26 -16.40
CA LEU A 5 -38.81 -28.26 -15.52
C LEU A 5 -37.55 -27.77 -16.24
N LEU A 6 -37.33 -28.21 -17.50
CA LEU A 6 -36.20 -27.75 -18.31
C LEU A 6 -36.30 -26.26 -18.65
N LEU A 7 -37.49 -25.77 -18.96
CA LEU A 7 -37.73 -24.33 -19.19
C LEU A 7 -37.46 -23.49 -17.93
N LEU A 8 -37.94 -23.94 -16.76
CA LEU A 8 -37.69 -23.25 -15.49
C LEU A 8 -36.21 -23.25 -15.13
N LEU A 9 -35.51 -24.38 -15.34
CA LEU A 9 -34.07 -24.46 -15.13
C LEU A 9 -33.31 -23.54 -16.08
N GLY A 10 -33.66 -23.53 -17.37
CA GLY A 10 -33.07 -22.64 -18.37
C GLY A 10 -33.27 -21.16 -18.03
N ALA A 11 -34.48 -20.78 -17.61
CA ALA A 11 -34.77 -19.41 -17.16
C ALA A 11 -33.95 -19.05 -15.90
N HIS A 12 -33.80 -19.98 -14.96
CA HIS A 12 -32.97 -19.77 -13.77
C HIS A 12 -31.50 -19.56 -14.13
N LEU A 13 -30.95 -20.42 -15.00
CA LEU A 13 -29.56 -20.30 -15.46
C LEU A 13 -29.33 -19.00 -16.22
N ALA A 14 -30.27 -18.56 -17.05
CA ALA A 14 -30.19 -17.29 -17.76
C ALA A 14 -30.18 -16.09 -16.79
N ILE A 15 -31.06 -16.09 -15.79
CA ILE A 15 -31.10 -15.03 -14.77
C ILE A 15 -29.80 -14.98 -13.96
N VAL A 16 -29.28 -16.15 -13.55
CA VAL A 16 -28.01 -16.26 -12.83
C VAL A 16 -26.84 -15.78 -13.69
N ALA A 17 -26.79 -16.19 -14.96
CA ALA A 17 -25.76 -15.79 -15.92
C ALA A 17 -25.80 -14.28 -16.22
N LEU A 18 -26.96 -13.63 -16.19
CA LEU A 18 -27.10 -12.18 -16.37
C LEU A 18 -26.76 -11.39 -15.10
N ARG A 19 -27.02 -11.95 -13.91
CA ARG A 19 -26.88 -11.24 -12.62
C ARG A 19 -25.48 -11.31 -12.00
N ILE A 20 -24.74 -12.40 -12.23
CA ILE A 20 -23.38 -12.56 -11.72
C ILE A 20 -22.42 -11.51 -12.35
N PRO A 21 -22.42 -11.30 -13.67
CA PRO A 21 -21.63 -10.24 -14.31
C PRO A 21 -21.88 -8.87 -13.70
N SER A 22 -23.13 -8.42 -13.64
CA SER A 22 -23.43 -7.05 -13.22
C SER A 22 -22.94 -6.72 -11.80
N LYS A 23 -23.02 -7.68 -10.88
CA LYS A 23 -22.49 -7.51 -9.51
C LYS A 23 -20.96 -7.41 -9.48
N HIS A 24 -20.26 -8.24 -10.23
CA HIS A 24 -18.79 -8.19 -10.27
C HIS A 24 -18.29 -6.92 -10.97
N TRP A 25 -18.91 -6.53 -12.08
CA TRP A 25 -18.55 -5.28 -12.76
C TRP A 25 -18.86 -4.05 -11.91
N GLY A 26 -20.02 -3.99 -11.25
CA GLY A 26 -20.37 -2.90 -10.33
C GLY A 26 -19.35 -2.76 -9.21
N ASN A 27 -19.05 -3.85 -8.51
CA ASN A 27 -18.05 -3.84 -7.44
C ASN A 27 -16.66 -3.37 -7.92
N ARG A 28 -16.26 -3.72 -9.15
CA ARG A 28 -14.98 -3.28 -9.73
C ARG A 28 -15.00 -1.80 -10.10
N LEU A 29 -16.11 -1.29 -10.63
CA LEU A 29 -16.25 0.14 -10.92
C LEU A 29 -16.22 0.95 -9.61
N ASP A 30 -16.90 0.49 -8.56
CA ASP A 30 -16.87 1.12 -7.24
C ASP A 30 -15.46 1.08 -6.62
N GLU A 31 -14.71 -0.01 -6.83
CA GLU A 31 -13.33 -0.14 -6.40
C GLU A 31 -12.40 0.84 -7.12
N ILE A 32 -12.53 0.95 -8.45
CA ILE A 32 -11.79 1.92 -9.26
C ILE A 32 -12.12 3.35 -8.83
N GLN A 33 -13.40 3.67 -8.62
CA GLN A 33 -13.81 5.00 -8.18
C GLN A 33 -13.23 5.34 -6.81
N ARG A 34 -13.31 4.43 -5.82
CA ARG A 34 -12.69 4.63 -4.51
C ARG A 34 -11.19 4.83 -4.61
N TYR A 35 -10.51 4.09 -5.47
CA TYR A 35 -9.08 4.27 -5.72
C TYR A 35 -8.77 5.66 -6.28
N GLN A 36 -9.58 6.15 -7.22
CA GLN A 36 -9.44 7.49 -7.79
C GLN A 36 -9.69 8.60 -6.76
N GLU A 37 -10.67 8.42 -5.88
CA GLU A 37 -11.03 9.39 -4.84
C GLU A 37 -10.01 9.45 -3.70
N GLN A 38 -9.52 8.29 -3.25
CA GLN A 38 -8.62 8.19 -2.10
C GLN A 38 -7.16 8.37 -2.49
N GLY A 39 -6.80 8.03 -3.72
CA GLY A 39 -5.42 8.02 -4.20
C GLY A 39 -4.65 6.78 -3.75
N ARG A 40 -3.51 6.56 -4.44
CA ARG A 40 -2.71 5.32 -4.31
C ARG A 40 -2.21 5.04 -2.89
N TYR A 41 -1.95 6.08 -2.10
CA TYR A 41 -1.35 5.93 -0.77
C TYR A 41 -2.36 5.64 0.32
N HIS A 42 -3.64 5.90 0.11
CA HIS A 42 -4.67 5.73 1.14
C HIS A 42 -5.60 4.56 0.87
N PHE A 43 -5.75 4.16 -0.41
CA PHE A 43 -6.69 3.12 -0.81
C PHE A 43 -6.51 1.77 -0.08
N TYR A 44 -5.27 1.40 0.24
CA TYR A 44 -4.97 0.13 0.92
C TYR A 44 -5.13 0.17 2.44
N PHE A 45 -5.34 1.36 3.01
CA PHE A 45 -5.44 1.55 4.45
C PHE A 45 -6.87 1.81 4.87
N ARG A 46 -7.24 1.26 6.03
CA ARG A 46 -8.53 1.60 6.65
C ARG A 46 -8.53 3.05 7.13
N GLN A 47 -9.71 3.58 7.43
CA GLN A 47 -9.84 4.96 7.88
C GLN A 47 -9.01 5.25 9.13
N GLU A 48 -8.93 4.30 10.07
CA GLU A 48 -8.10 4.38 11.27
C GLU A 48 -6.58 4.35 10.99
N GLN A 49 -6.17 3.86 9.83
CA GLN A 49 -4.77 3.73 9.40
C GLN A 49 -4.35 4.80 8.39
N ARG A 50 -5.18 5.84 8.19
CA ARG A 50 -4.96 6.87 7.17
C ARG A 50 -3.57 7.55 7.30
N GLN A 51 -3.09 7.69 8.54
CA GLN A 51 -1.76 8.23 8.85
C GLN A 51 -0.60 7.44 8.20
N ASN A 52 -0.77 6.14 7.97
CA ASN A 52 0.23 5.32 7.30
C ASN A 52 0.37 5.76 5.83
N GLY A 53 -0.78 6.03 5.18
CA GLY A 53 -0.83 6.56 3.83
C GLY A 53 -0.20 7.95 3.75
N ASP A 54 -0.53 8.83 4.69
CA ASP A 54 0.05 10.18 4.78
C ASP A 54 1.59 10.12 4.90
N LEU A 55 2.11 9.23 5.76
CA LEU A 55 3.54 9.04 5.94
C LEU A 55 4.23 8.52 4.66
N LEU A 56 3.67 7.49 4.02
CA LEU A 56 4.24 6.92 2.80
C LEU A 56 4.18 7.91 1.63
N GLN A 57 3.09 8.66 1.52
CA GLN A 57 2.98 9.74 0.54
C GLN A 57 4.05 10.79 0.77
N TRP A 58 4.21 11.27 2.01
CA TRP A 58 5.21 12.26 2.36
C TRP A 58 6.61 11.79 1.99
N LEU A 59 6.97 10.55 2.35
CA LEU A 59 8.28 9.97 2.00
C LEU A 59 8.49 9.92 0.49
N ALA A 60 7.46 9.54 -0.27
CA ALA A 60 7.56 9.47 -1.71
C ALA A 60 7.66 10.84 -2.41
N GLU A 61 7.16 11.90 -1.78
CA GLU A 61 7.26 13.27 -2.29
C GLU A 61 8.55 13.97 -1.86
N ASN A 62 9.12 13.60 -0.71
CA ASN A 62 10.23 14.32 -0.08
C ASN A 62 11.58 13.60 -0.13
N THR A 63 11.65 12.44 -0.80
CA THR A 63 12.91 11.70 -0.96
C THR A 63 13.19 11.41 -2.43
N PRO A 64 14.45 11.24 -2.86
CA PRO A 64 14.76 10.88 -4.24
C PRO A 64 14.15 9.53 -4.65
N GLN A 65 13.75 9.38 -5.91
CA GLN A 65 13.19 8.12 -6.42
C GLN A 65 14.20 6.96 -6.37
N ASP A 66 15.47 7.22 -6.67
CA ASP A 66 16.57 6.24 -6.62
C ASP A 66 17.28 6.22 -5.26
N SER A 67 16.49 6.20 -4.18
CA SER A 67 17.01 6.14 -2.81
C SER A 67 16.63 4.84 -2.10
N VAL A 68 17.32 4.59 -0.99
CA VAL A 68 17.04 3.51 -0.06
C VAL A 68 16.28 4.09 1.14
N LEU A 69 15.12 3.54 1.45
CA LEU A 69 14.41 3.80 2.70
C LEU A 69 14.68 2.64 3.65
N LEU A 70 15.07 2.97 4.89
CA LEU A 70 15.28 1.96 5.90
C LEU A 70 13.95 1.61 6.56
N TRP A 71 13.78 0.36 6.95
CA TRP A 71 12.63 -0.07 7.76
C TRP A 71 13.06 -0.93 8.96
N ARG A 72 12.23 -0.96 10.00
CA ARG A 72 12.41 -1.83 11.18
C ARG A 72 11.04 -2.22 11.74
N GLY A 73 10.94 -3.41 12.32
CA GLY A 73 9.72 -3.87 13.00
C GLY A 73 9.15 -5.15 12.39
N GLU A 74 7.84 -5.35 12.52
CA GLU A 74 7.16 -6.51 11.93
C GLU A 74 6.81 -6.26 10.46
N TRP A 75 7.11 -7.24 9.59
CA TRP A 75 6.68 -7.22 8.19
C TRP A 75 5.24 -7.72 8.05
N LYS A 76 4.30 -6.93 8.53
CA LYS A 76 2.86 -7.20 8.46
C LYS A 76 2.05 -5.92 8.29
N GLY A 77 0.79 -6.06 7.90
CA GLY A 77 -0.17 -4.97 7.85
C GLY A 77 0.31 -3.86 6.93
N ALA A 78 0.53 -2.67 7.48
CA ALA A 78 0.85 -1.51 6.66
C ALA A 78 2.20 -1.60 5.93
N LEU A 79 3.17 -2.34 6.49
CA LEU A 79 4.48 -2.48 5.88
C LEU A 79 4.46 -3.38 4.63
N GLU A 80 3.49 -4.29 4.49
CA GLU A 80 3.37 -5.19 3.34
C GLU A 80 3.12 -4.41 2.03
N PHE A 81 2.43 -3.27 2.11
CA PHE A 81 2.13 -2.43 0.95
C PHE A 81 3.21 -1.38 0.68
N ALA A 82 4.02 -1.03 1.68
CA ALA A 82 5.01 0.04 1.58
C ALA A 82 5.99 -0.12 0.40
N PRO A 83 6.55 -1.31 0.08
CA PRO A 83 7.45 -1.46 -1.06
C PRO A 83 6.80 -1.10 -2.40
N ALA A 84 5.56 -1.55 -2.62
CA ALA A 84 4.84 -1.27 -3.85
C ALA A 84 4.48 0.22 -3.97
N LEU A 85 4.11 0.85 -2.85
CA LEU A 85 3.74 2.25 -2.80
C LEU A 85 4.95 3.19 -2.94
N LEU A 86 6.11 2.81 -2.42
CA LEU A 86 7.33 3.62 -2.42
C LEU A 86 8.21 3.41 -3.65
N TRP A 87 7.90 2.43 -4.50
CA TRP A 87 8.60 2.18 -5.76
C TRP A 87 8.78 3.51 -6.56
N PRO A 88 9.98 3.81 -7.08
CA PRO A 88 11.15 2.93 -7.27
C PRO A 88 12.19 2.89 -6.13
N ARG A 89 11.85 3.42 -4.95
CA ARG A 89 12.74 3.39 -3.79
C ARG A 89 12.92 1.97 -3.30
N LEU A 90 14.14 1.65 -2.86
CA LEU A 90 14.43 0.35 -2.29
C LEU A 90 14.15 0.38 -0.80
N LEU A 91 13.31 -0.53 -0.32
CA LEU A 91 13.04 -0.69 1.11
C LEU A 91 14.00 -1.73 1.69
N VAL A 92 14.85 -1.34 2.65
CA VAL A 92 15.93 -2.19 3.19
C VAL A 92 15.81 -2.28 4.70
N ASP A 93 15.96 -3.49 5.26
CA ASP A 93 15.95 -3.69 6.71
C ASP A 93 17.09 -2.88 7.33
N ALA A 94 16.79 -2.06 8.32
CA ALA A 94 17.77 -1.19 8.98
C ALA A 94 18.95 -1.98 9.59
N ARG A 95 18.76 -3.27 9.90
CA ARG A 95 19.82 -4.16 10.40
C ARG A 95 20.83 -4.56 9.32
N ALA A 96 20.46 -4.49 8.04
CA ALA A 96 21.35 -4.78 6.93
C ALA A 96 22.34 -3.64 6.64
N LEU A 97 22.12 -2.45 7.21
CA LEU A 97 22.98 -1.28 7.02
C LEU A 97 23.48 -0.72 8.36
N PRO A 98 24.76 -0.93 8.71
CA PRO A 98 25.33 -0.46 9.98
C PRO A 98 25.30 1.07 10.15
N PRO A 99 25.20 1.56 11.41
CA PRO A 99 25.74 2.81 11.92
C PRO A 99 26.51 3.73 10.95
N GLY A 100 26.02 4.89 10.54
CA GLY A 100 26.84 5.86 9.78
C GLY A 100 27.13 5.55 8.30
N GLN A 101 26.68 4.42 7.76
CA GLN A 101 26.66 4.24 6.29
C GLN A 101 25.53 5.05 5.65
N ASP A 102 25.81 5.66 4.51
CA ASP A 102 24.90 6.55 3.78
C ASP A 102 24.41 5.98 2.45
N SER A 103 24.81 4.75 2.12
CA SER A 103 24.44 4.09 0.88
C SER A 103 24.35 2.57 1.02
N PHE A 104 23.51 1.94 0.19
CA PHE A 104 23.32 0.51 0.12
C PHE A 104 23.31 0.08 -1.35
N HIS A 105 24.23 -0.82 -1.74
CA HIS A 105 24.45 -1.24 -3.14
C HIS A 105 24.49 -0.07 -4.15
N GLY A 106 25.18 1.02 -3.80
CA GLY A 106 25.36 2.19 -4.68
C GLY A 106 24.21 3.20 -4.68
N ARG A 107 23.09 2.92 -4.00
CA ARG A 107 21.99 3.87 -3.82
C ARG A 107 22.13 4.60 -2.48
N LYS A 108 21.86 5.91 -2.46
CA LYS A 108 21.91 6.69 -1.21
C LYS A 108 20.72 6.38 -0.32
N VAL A 109 20.97 6.32 0.99
CA VAL A 109 19.91 6.28 2.01
C VAL A 109 19.18 7.61 1.99
N ALA A 110 17.86 7.55 1.95
CA ALA A 110 17.00 8.71 2.01
C ALA A 110 17.20 9.43 3.35
N ALA A 111 17.54 10.71 3.26
CA ALA A 111 17.77 11.58 4.41
C ALA A 111 17.18 12.96 4.11
N GLY A 112 16.82 13.68 5.17
CA GLY A 112 16.22 15.00 5.04
C GLY A 112 15.70 15.48 6.38
N ARG A 113 14.82 16.49 6.33
CA ARG A 113 14.16 17.04 7.51
C ARG A 113 12.71 16.59 7.56
N TYR A 114 12.28 16.04 8.70
CA TYR A 114 10.87 15.73 8.95
C TYR A 114 10.27 16.65 10.02
N PRO A 115 9.05 17.18 9.81
CA PRO A 115 8.37 18.00 10.81
C PRO A 115 8.26 17.29 12.16
N GLY A 116 8.76 17.93 13.23
CA GLY A 116 8.71 17.38 14.58
C GLY A 116 9.86 16.44 14.96
N LEU A 117 10.65 15.92 14.00
CA LEU A 117 11.77 15.00 14.29
C LEU A 117 13.16 15.59 14.03
N GLY A 118 13.28 16.63 13.19
CA GLY A 118 14.57 17.22 12.85
C GLY A 118 15.15 16.66 11.56
N SER A 119 16.48 16.56 11.45
CA SER A 119 17.17 16.11 10.24
C SER A 119 17.96 14.82 10.48
N GLY A 120 17.86 13.86 9.55
CA GLY A 120 18.56 12.58 9.64
C GLY A 120 18.19 11.62 8.51
N GLN A 121 18.68 10.39 8.58
CA GLN A 121 18.28 9.29 7.70
C GLN A 121 16.91 8.76 8.12
N PHE A 122 16.02 8.56 7.15
CA PHE A 122 14.66 8.11 7.43
C PHE A 122 14.60 6.61 7.69
N VAL A 123 13.99 6.23 8.82
CA VAL A 123 13.68 4.84 9.18
C VAL A 123 12.18 4.71 9.40
N ILE A 124 11.51 3.91 8.58
CA ILE A 124 10.11 3.55 8.75
C ILE A 124 10.03 2.46 9.82
N VAL A 125 9.35 2.75 10.92
CA VAL A 125 9.15 1.80 12.01
C VAL A 125 7.72 1.28 11.96
N ALA A 126 7.59 -0.04 11.90
CA ALA A 126 6.31 -0.74 11.91
C ALA A 126 6.03 -1.35 13.28
N GLU A 127 4.94 -0.92 13.90
CA GLU A 127 4.45 -1.46 15.18
C GLU A 127 2.98 -1.87 15.01
N ALA A 128 2.74 -3.18 15.07
CA ALA A 128 1.44 -3.79 14.75
C ALA A 128 0.92 -3.32 13.37
N ASP A 129 -0.08 -2.44 13.37
CA ASP A 129 -0.77 -1.94 12.18
C ASP A 129 -0.42 -0.48 11.84
N LEU A 130 0.50 0.14 12.58
CA LEU A 130 0.86 1.54 12.45
C LEU A 130 2.30 1.70 11.96
N LEU A 131 2.49 2.68 11.08
CA LEU A 131 3.79 3.15 10.64
C LEU A 131 4.07 4.50 11.29
N HIS A 132 5.28 4.66 11.79
CA HIS A 132 5.81 5.96 12.17
C HIS A 132 7.22 6.12 11.64
N LEU A 133 7.72 7.35 11.69
CA LEU A 133 9.05 7.68 11.21
C LEU A 133 9.98 7.91 12.39
N GLU A 134 11.18 7.35 12.30
CA GLU A 134 12.31 7.71 13.14
C GLU A 134 13.44 8.28 12.27
N LEU A 135 14.34 9.03 12.92
CA LEU A 135 15.56 9.52 12.31
C LEU A 135 16.77 8.80 12.91
N ARG A 136 17.70 8.45 12.03
CA ARG A 136 19.03 7.96 12.37
C ARG A 136 20.10 8.99 12.04
#